data_AF-A0A9E2I8I2-F1
#
_entry.id   AF-A0A9E2I8I2-F1
#
_cell.length_a   1.000
_cell.length_b   1.000
_cell.length_c   1.000
_cell.angle_alpha   90.00
_cell.angle_beta   90.00
_cell.angle_gamma   90.00
#
_symmetry.space_group_name_H-M   'P 1'
#
loop_
_entity.id
_entity.type
_entity.pdbx_description
1 polymer ?
#
loop_
_entity_poly.entity_id
_entity_poly.type
_entity_poly.pdbx_seq_one_letter_code
_entity_poly.pdbx_strand_id
1 'polypeptide(L)' 'MSDKFIRHLIAFIGFVVAVLIYVSAYTAGKNGWWWTSVGLIAVYFIVYGLVEA' A
#
# COMPACT_ATOMS: atom_id res chain seq x y z
N MET A 1 -4.98 -14.56 17.14
CA MET A 1 -5.87 -13.44 16.73
C MET A 1 -6.98 -14.00 15.86
N SER A 2 -8.20 -13.46 15.91
CA SER A 2 -9.27 -13.89 15.01
C SER A 2 -8.88 -13.57 13.57
N ASP A 3 -9.02 -14.54 12.67
CA ASP A 3 -8.78 -14.42 11.21
C ASP A 3 -9.45 -13.16 10.62
N LYS A 4 -10.62 -12.77 11.17
CA LYS A 4 -11.30 -11.52 10.83
C LYS A 4 -10.50 -10.25 11.15
N PHE A 5 -9.80 -10.20 12.28
CA PHE A 5 -9.03 -9.03 12.70
C PHE A 5 -7.83 -8.81 11.79
N ILE A 6 -7.09 -9.89 11.48
CA ILE A 6 -5.94 -9.83 10.56
C ILE A 6 -6.39 -9.36 9.17
N ARG A 7 -7.51 -9.90 8.65
CA ARG A 7 -8.07 -9.46 7.36
C ARG A 7 -8.46 -7.98 7.34
N HIS A 8 -9.05 -7.46 8.42
CA HIS A 8 -9.41 -6.03 8.51
C HIS A 8 -8.17 -5.14 8.61
N LEU A 9 -7.14 -5.59 9.33
CA LEU A 9 -5.87 -4.88 9.44
C LEU A 9 -5.17 -4.79 8.07
N ILE A 10 -5.11 -5.90 7.34
CA ILE A 10 -4.56 -5.94 5.97
C ILE A 10 -5.35 -5.01 5.04
N ALA A 11 -6.68 -5.06 5.08
CA ALA A 11 -7.53 -4.19 4.26
C ALA A 11 -7.33 -2.70 4.60
N PHE A 12 -7.19 -2.37 5.88
CA PHE A 12 -6.91 -1.00 6.33
C PHE A 12 -5.54 -0.50 5.84
N ILE A 13 -4.50 -1.33 5.96
CA ILE A 13 -3.15 -1.00 5.46
C ILE A 13 -3.17 -0.80 3.95
N GLY A 14 -3.86 -1.69 3.21
CA GLY A 14 -4.03 -1.55 1.76
C GLY A 14 -4.75 -0.26 1.37
N PHE A 15 -5.79 0.13 2.11
CA PHE A 15 -6.50 1.40 1.89
C PHE A 15 -5.60 2.61 2.12
N VAL A 16 -4.87 2.65 3.24
CA VAL A 16 -3.95 3.75 3.56
C VAL A 16 -2.89 3.91 2.46
N VAL A 17 -2.35 2.79 1.97
CA VAL A 17 -1.38 2.83 0.88
C VAL A 17 -1.99 3.35 -0.40
N ALA A 18 -3.18 2.88 -0.78
CA ALA A 18 -3.84 3.35 -2.00
C ALA A 18 -4.06 4.87 -1.98
N VAL A 19 -4.44 5.41 -0.81
CA VAL A 19 -4.59 6.86 -0.60
C VAL A 19 -3.24 7.58 -0.74
N LEU A 20 -2.17 7.08 -0.12
CA LEU A 20 -0.83 7.67 -0.22
C LEU A 20 -0.29 7.65 -1.65
N ILE A 21 -0.56 6.57 -2.38
CA ILE A 21 -0.21 6.41 -3.79
C ILE A 21 -0.98 7.40 -4.66
N TYR A 22 -2.28 7.53 -4.43
CA TYR A 22 -3.10 8.51 -5.13
C TYR A 22 -2.62 9.93 -4.88
N VAL A 23 -2.37 10.30 -3.62
CA VAL A 23 -1.87 11.63 -3.25
C VAL A 23 -0.47 11.89 -3.83
N SER A 24 0.42 10.90 -3.76
CA SER A 24 1.76 10.95 -4.37
C SER A 24 1.67 11.16 -5.88
N ALA A 25 0.87 10.36 -6.58
CA ALA A 25 0.70 10.47 -8.02
C ALA A 25 0.07 11.81 -8.43
N TYR A 26 -0.92 12.28 -7.66
CA TYR A 26 -1.59 13.55 -7.89
C TYR A 26 -0.66 14.76 -7.69
N THR A 27 0.17 14.73 -6.64
CA THR A 27 1.13 15.81 -6.36
C THR A 27 2.35 15.79 -7.27
N ALA A 28 2.84 14.62 -7.66
CA ALA A 28 4.05 14.47 -8.47
C ALA A 28 3.87 14.82 -9.96
N GLY A 29 2.63 14.88 -10.45
CA GLY A 29 2.31 15.21 -11.84
C GLY A 29 3.01 14.30 -12.85
N LYS A 30 3.19 14.79 -14.08
CA LYS A 30 3.72 14.00 -15.22
C LYS A 30 5.15 13.49 -15.01
N ASN A 31 5.96 14.14 -14.16
CA ASN A 31 7.40 13.85 -14.03
C ASN A 31 7.75 12.94 -12.85
N GLY A 32 6.84 12.74 -11.88
CA GLY A 32 7.14 11.92 -10.69
C GLY A 32 6.18 10.76 -10.45
N TRP A 33 5.27 10.47 -11.38
CA TRP A 33 4.34 9.33 -11.30
C TRP A 33 5.04 7.96 -11.13
N TRP A 34 6.28 7.84 -11.60
CA TRP A 34 7.06 6.61 -11.52
C TRP A 34 7.52 6.26 -10.09
N TRP A 35 7.66 7.26 -9.20
CA TRP A 35 7.92 7.01 -7.78
C TRP A 35 6.77 6.27 -7.11
N THR A 36 5.55 6.51 -7.57
CA THR A 36 4.36 5.81 -7.12
C THR A 36 4.44 4.31 -7.44
N SER A 37 5.00 3.93 -8.60
CA SER A 37 5.20 2.52 -8.97
C SER A 37 6.21 1.83 -8.05
N VAL A 38 7.30 2.51 -7.68
CA VAL A 38 8.30 1.98 -6.73
C VAL A 38 7.69 1.80 -5.33
N GLY A 39 6.90 2.77 -4.87
CA GLY A 39 6.18 2.67 -3.59
C GLY A 39 5.18 1.51 -3.55
N LEU A 40 4.49 1.24 -4.66
CA LEU A 40 3.51 0.15 -4.78
C LEU A 40 4.17 -1.23 -4.64
N ILE A 41 5.36 -1.40 -5.23
CA ILE A 41 6.17 -2.62 -5.10
C ILE A 41 6.62 -2.82 -3.64
N ALA A 42 7.11 -1.76 -2.98
CA ALA A 42 7.54 -1.84 -1.58
C ALA A 42 6.38 -2.23 -0.65
N VAL A 43 5.18 -1.67 -0.85
CA VAL A 43 4.00 -2.03 -0.05
C VAL A 43 3.60 -3.48 -0.26
N TYR A 44 3.62 -3.97 -1.50
CA TYR A 44 3.27 -5.36 -1.78
C TYR A 44 4.12 -6.31 -0.93
N PHE A 45 5.44 -6.10 -0.86
CA PHE A 45 6.33 -6.93 -0.04
C PHE A 45 6.05 -6.80 1.46
N ILE A 46 5.73 -5.59 1.96
CA ILE A 46 5.37 -5.38 3.37
C ILE A 46 4.09 -6.14 3.72
N VAL A 47 3.05 -6.01 2.89
CA VAL A 47 1.77 -6.68 3.13
C VAL A 47 1.93 -8.19 2.99
N TYR A 48 2.61 -8.66 1.94
CA TYR A 48 2.88 -10.08 1.74
C TYR A 48 3.61 -10.70 2.94
N GLY A 49 4.67 -10.04 3.43
CA GLY A 49 5.39 -10.49 4.62
C GLY A 49 4.52 -10.50 5.89
N LEU A 50 3.57 -9.57 6.04
CA LEU A 50 2.63 -9.57 7.17
C LEU A 50 1.51 -10.61 7.06
N VAL A 51 1.18 -11.07 5.85
CA VAL A 51 0.17 -12.11 5.63
C VAL A 51 0.77 -13.50 5.76
N GLU A 52 2.01 -13.69 5.31
CA GLU A 52 2.69 -14.99 5.31
C GLU A 52 3.43 -15.29 6.62
N ALA A 53 3.71 -14.29 7.46
CA ALA A 53 4.27 -14.44 8.81
C ALA A 53 3.23 -14.84 9.87
#